data_AF-A0A7K8Z352-F1
#
_entry.id   AF-A0A7K8Z352-F1
#
_cell.length_a   1.000
_cell.length_b   1.000
_cell.length_c   1.000
_cell.angle_alpha   90.00
_cell.angle_beta   90.00
_cell.angle_gamma   90.00
#
_symmetry.space_group_name_H-M   'P 1'
#
loop_
_entity.id
_entity.type
_entity.pdbx_description
1 polymer ?
#
loop_
_entity_poly.entity_id
_entity_poly.type
_entity_poly.pdbx_seq_one_letter_code
_entity_poly.pdbx_strand_id
1 'polypeptide(L)'
;MVMLVPELSFLTGLSSLQRNRQTVKEVMLEMMQNPRQHYRRLTDLLRQIQDSPEASQELERWGLHLDMDIHRTQGHILPTERINLRHRSFFPDNELNWHKEVTKDVPILVIPINSWLLVYPKRLQQVAKDLLAAMRSCCGALGIQVGQPMVQELWDDRTESYVRSIQSALGSQEKLQLLLCITPRNRDDLYRAIKKLCCVQAPVPSQVINAQTLMGHPGKMRSVVQKVLLQINCKLGGQLWGVDIPL
;
A
#
# COMPACT_ATOMS: atom_id res chain seq x y z
N MET A 1 11.15 42.97 18.19
CA MET A 1 10.77 41.68 18.79
C MET A 1 9.25 41.59 18.76
N VAL A 2 8.67 40.61 18.05
CA VAL A 2 7.20 40.44 18.01
C VAL A 2 6.80 39.46 19.10
N MET A 3 5.96 39.90 20.04
CA MET A 3 5.41 39.07 21.11
C MET A 3 4.03 38.57 20.69
N LEU A 4 3.85 37.24 20.63
CA LEU A 4 2.57 36.62 20.28
C LEU A 4 1.81 36.23 21.55
N VAL A 5 0.51 36.49 21.55
CA VAL A 5 -0.41 36.02 22.59
C VAL A 5 -0.86 34.60 22.24
N PRO A 6 -0.54 33.57 23.04
CA PRO A 6 -0.86 32.19 22.72
C PRO A 6 -2.36 31.93 22.52
N GLU A 7 -3.21 32.62 23.26
CA GLU A 7 -4.67 32.53 23.18
C GLU A 7 -5.23 33.05 21.84
N LEU A 8 -4.47 33.88 21.14
CA LEU A 8 -4.80 34.39 19.79
C LEU A 8 -3.99 33.67 18.69
N SER A 9 -3.17 32.69 19.06
CA SER A 9 -2.26 31.99 18.16
C SER A 9 -2.74 30.56 17.92
N PHE A 10 -3.18 30.28 16.70
CA PHE A 10 -3.65 28.95 16.33
C PHE A 10 -2.55 28.17 15.61
N LEU A 11 -2.34 26.92 16.02
CA LEU A 11 -1.49 26.00 15.27
C LEU A 11 -2.15 25.71 13.92
N THR A 12 -1.46 26.07 12.83
CA THR A 12 -1.88 25.75 11.47
C THR A 12 -1.14 24.50 10.97
N GLY A 13 -1.75 23.80 10.00
CA GLY A 13 -1.18 22.61 9.39
C GLY A 13 -1.80 21.29 9.90
N LEU A 14 -1.65 20.25 9.08
CA LEU A 14 -2.29 18.94 9.29
C LEU A 14 -1.52 18.01 10.27
N SER A 15 -0.39 18.44 10.83
CA SER A 15 0.50 17.61 11.65
C SER A 15 -0.16 17.07 12.92
N SER A 16 -1.11 17.80 13.50
CA SER A 16 -1.94 17.35 14.62
C SER A 16 -3.02 16.34 14.20
N LEU A 17 -3.60 16.52 13.01
CA LEU A 17 -4.64 15.65 12.44
C LEU A 17 -4.11 14.31 11.91
N GLN A 18 -2.84 14.26 11.49
CA GLN A 18 -2.18 13.05 11.00
C GLN A 18 -2.12 11.90 12.01
N ARG A 19 -2.37 12.16 13.29
CA ARG A 19 -2.49 11.11 14.33
C ARG A 19 -3.78 10.31 14.19
N ASN A 20 -4.83 10.87 13.58
CA ASN A 20 -6.11 10.20 13.37
C ASN A 20 -6.39 10.02 11.87
N ARG A 21 -6.17 8.80 11.38
CA ARG A 21 -6.43 8.40 9.98
C ARG A 21 -7.88 8.64 9.55
N GLN A 22 -8.83 8.60 10.47
CA GLN A 22 -10.24 8.81 10.14
C GLN A 22 -10.51 10.29 9.84
N THR A 23 -10.01 11.19 10.68
CA THR A 23 -10.13 12.64 10.48
C THR A 23 -9.42 13.09 9.19
N VAL A 24 -8.24 12.54 8.88
CA VAL A 24 -7.57 12.82 7.60
C VAL A 24 -8.41 12.37 6.41
N LYS A 25 -9.06 11.19 6.48
CA LYS A 25 -9.94 10.71 5.41
C LYS A 25 -11.14 11.63 5.20
N GLU A 26 -11.78 12.08 6.27
CA GLU A 26 -12.93 13.00 6.20
C GLU A 26 -12.52 14.34 5.58
N VAL A 27 -11.41 14.91 6.04
CA VAL A 27 -10.85 16.13 5.44
C VAL A 27 -10.50 15.92 3.97
N MET A 28 -9.88 14.79 3.61
CA MET A 28 -9.57 14.49 2.20
C MET A 28 -10.83 14.34 1.35
N LEU A 29 -11.91 13.75 1.87
CA LEU A 29 -13.18 13.63 1.14
C LEU A 29 -13.77 15.01 0.81
N GLU A 30 -13.72 15.94 1.76
CA GLU A 30 -14.18 17.32 1.55
C GLU A 30 -13.23 18.14 0.65
N MET A 31 -11.93 17.86 0.71
CA MET A 31 -10.92 18.53 -0.11
C MET A 31 -10.84 18.01 -1.55
N MET A 32 -11.23 16.75 -1.78
CA MET A 32 -11.15 16.12 -3.09
C MET A 32 -12.23 16.67 -4.03
N GLN A 33 -11.80 17.58 -4.90
CA GLN A 33 -12.63 18.10 -5.98
C GLN A 33 -12.50 17.21 -7.20
N ASN A 34 -13.62 16.87 -7.82
CA ASN A 34 -13.57 16.29 -9.16
C ASN A 34 -13.18 17.35 -10.21
N PRO A 35 -12.70 16.97 -11.40
CA PRO A 35 -12.21 17.92 -12.40
C PRO A 35 -13.21 19.00 -12.79
N ARG A 36 -14.52 18.68 -12.84
CA ARG A 36 -15.57 19.66 -13.17
C ARG A 36 -15.76 20.69 -12.06
N GLN A 37 -15.74 20.26 -10.80
CA GLN A 37 -15.83 21.16 -9.66
C GLN A 37 -14.62 22.09 -9.60
N HIS A 38 -13.42 21.54 -9.85
CA HIS A 38 -12.19 22.32 -9.87
C HIS A 38 -12.22 23.38 -10.97
N TYR A 39 -12.61 23.00 -12.19
CA TYR A 39 -12.79 23.93 -13.32
C TYR A 39 -13.78 25.05 -13.00
N ARG A 40 -14.93 24.73 -12.41
CA ARG A 40 -15.93 25.75 -11.99
C ARG A 40 -15.33 26.73 -10.98
N ARG A 41 -14.67 26.24 -9.92
CA ARG A 41 -14.04 27.11 -8.91
C ARG A 41 -12.99 28.04 -9.52
N LEU A 42 -12.18 27.55 -10.46
CA LEU A 42 -11.22 28.39 -11.17
C LEU A 42 -11.90 29.44 -12.03
N THR A 43 -12.94 29.06 -12.79
CA THR A 43 -13.69 29.99 -13.64
C THR A 43 -14.41 31.05 -12.80
N ASP A 44 -14.96 30.66 -11.65
CA ASP A 44 -15.63 31.58 -10.72
C ASP A 44 -14.62 32.53 -10.07
N LEU A 45 -13.41 32.06 -9.73
CA LEU A 45 -12.33 32.92 -9.26
C LEU A 45 -11.90 33.94 -10.33
N LEU A 46 -11.76 33.51 -11.59
CA LEU A 46 -11.42 34.42 -12.70
C LEU A 46 -12.49 35.51 -12.85
N ARG A 47 -13.79 35.15 -12.76
CA ARG A 47 -14.89 36.12 -12.74
C ARG A 47 -14.81 37.07 -11.56
N GLN A 48 -14.57 36.56 -10.35
CA GLN A 48 -14.44 37.41 -9.16
C GLN A 48 -13.30 38.42 -9.27
N ILE A 49 -12.17 38.02 -9.87
CA ILE A 49 -11.04 38.93 -10.10
C ILE A 49 -11.41 39.98 -11.16
N GLN A 50 -12.03 39.57 -12.26
CA GLN A 50 -12.46 40.49 -13.32
C GLN A 50 -13.52 41.50 -12.84
N ASP A 51 -14.50 41.02 -12.07
CA ASP A 51 -15.61 41.82 -11.56
C ASP A 51 -15.18 42.75 -10.40
N SER A 52 -13.99 42.56 -9.81
CA SER A 52 -13.43 43.47 -8.80
C SER A 52 -12.75 44.67 -9.47
N PRO A 53 -13.28 45.90 -9.28
CA PRO A 53 -12.68 47.10 -9.86
C PRO A 53 -11.24 47.33 -9.38
N GLU A 54 -10.95 47.01 -8.13
CA GLU A 54 -9.61 47.18 -7.54
C GLU A 54 -8.61 46.23 -8.20
N ALA A 55 -8.96 44.95 -8.36
CA ALA A 55 -8.08 43.97 -8.97
C ALA A 55 -7.87 44.25 -10.47
N SER A 56 -8.94 44.58 -11.19
CA SER A 56 -8.88 44.91 -12.62
C SER A 56 -8.06 46.17 -12.87
N GLN A 57 -8.23 47.23 -12.05
CA GLN A 57 -7.43 48.44 -12.18
C GLN A 57 -5.93 48.17 -11.94
N GLU A 58 -5.58 47.35 -10.95
CA GLU A 58 -4.18 46.98 -10.75
C GLU A 58 -3.64 46.23 -11.96
N LEU A 59 -4.33 45.21 -12.49
CA LEU A 59 -3.89 44.48 -13.68
C LEU A 59 -3.66 45.41 -14.88
N GLU A 60 -4.59 46.34 -15.13
CA GLU A 60 -4.47 47.33 -16.20
C GLU A 60 -3.25 48.25 -16.02
N ARG A 61 -2.92 48.66 -14.78
CA ARG A 61 -1.69 49.45 -14.50
C ARG A 61 -0.42 48.71 -14.88
N TRP A 62 -0.42 47.39 -14.79
CA TRP A 62 0.69 46.53 -15.25
C TRP A 62 0.62 46.20 -16.74
N GLY A 63 -0.41 46.66 -17.46
CA GLY A 63 -0.66 46.32 -18.86
C GLY A 63 -1.10 44.87 -19.07
N LEU A 64 -1.64 44.23 -18.03
CA LEU A 64 -2.03 42.82 -18.03
C LEU A 64 -3.55 42.67 -18.14
N HIS A 65 -3.97 41.60 -18.81
CA HIS A 65 -5.36 41.17 -18.88
C HIS A 65 -5.41 39.67 -18.61
N LEU A 66 -6.40 39.22 -17.84
CA LEU A 66 -6.61 37.80 -17.56
C LEU A 66 -7.56 37.18 -18.58
N ASP A 67 -7.21 35.98 -19.05
CA ASP A 67 -8.13 35.15 -19.83
C ASP A 67 -9.21 34.57 -18.90
N MET A 68 -10.43 34.43 -19.42
CA MET A 68 -11.60 33.96 -18.67
C MET A 68 -11.83 32.45 -18.77
N ASP A 69 -10.97 31.76 -19.51
CA ASP A 69 -10.92 30.30 -19.56
C ASP A 69 -9.50 29.79 -19.29
N ILE A 70 -9.41 28.52 -18.94
CA ILE A 70 -8.14 27.82 -18.77
C ILE A 70 -7.55 27.56 -20.15
N HIS A 71 -6.28 27.91 -20.33
CA HIS A 71 -5.56 27.66 -21.57
C HIS A 71 -5.63 26.18 -21.99
N ARG A 72 -6.04 25.94 -23.23
CA ARG A 72 -6.17 24.60 -23.80
C ARG A 72 -4.91 24.25 -24.57
N THR A 73 -4.38 23.07 -24.28
CA THR A 73 -3.19 22.53 -24.95
C THR A 73 -3.50 21.20 -25.62
N GLN A 74 -2.70 20.84 -26.62
CA GLN A 74 -2.80 19.56 -27.29
C GLN A 74 -2.06 18.50 -26.48
N GLY A 75 -2.79 17.49 -26.02
CA GLY A 75 -2.24 16.32 -25.34
C GLY A 75 -2.15 15.12 -26.28
N HIS A 76 -1.27 14.18 -25.96
CA HIS A 76 -1.19 12.88 -26.63
C HIS A 76 -1.65 11.78 -25.67
N ILE A 77 -2.49 10.87 -26.16
CA ILE A 77 -2.86 9.65 -25.45
C ILE A 77 -1.88 8.58 -25.87
N LEU A 78 -1.09 8.09 -24.91
CA LEU A 78 -0.18 6.99 -25.15
C LEU A 78 -0.97 5.69 -25.42
N PRO A 79 -0.49 4.84 -26.34
CA PRO A 79 -1.11 3.55 -26.59
C PRO A 79 -1.04 2.67 -25.33
N THR A 80 -2.03 1.79 -25.18
CA THR A 80 -2.07 0.84 -24.07
C THR A 80 -1.00 -0.23 -24.24
N GLU A 81 -0.20 -0.43 -23.21
CA GLU A 81 0.83 -1.48 -23.18
C GLU A 81 0.26 -2.86 -22.90
N ARG A 82 0.87 -3.89 -23.51
CA ARG A 82 0.52 -5.30 -23.27
C ARG A 82 1.18 -5.79 -21.99
N ILE A 83 0.38 -6.37 -21.09
CA ILE A 83 0.87 -7.01 -19.87
C ILE A 83 1.18 -8.48 -20.16
N ASN A 84 2.40 -8.90 -19.83
CA ASN A 84 2.92 -10.23 -20.04
C ASN A 84 3.02 -11.01 -18.72
N LEU A 85 2.43 -12.20 -18.66
CA LEU A 85 2.62 -13.22 -17.62
C LEU A 85 3.43 -14.39 -18.21
N ARG A 86 3.64 -15.48 -17.46
CA ARG A 86 4.47 -16.59 -17.93
C ARG A 86 3.95 -17.26 -19.21
N HIS A 87 2.65 -17.50 -19.28
CA HIS A 87 2.02 -18.26 -20.36
C HIS A 87 0.95 -17.48 -21.13
N ARG A 88 0.65 -16.25 -20.69
CA ARG A 88 -0.45 -15.44 -21.20
C ARG A 88 -0.03 -13.98 -21.26
N SER A 89 -0.53 -13.29 -22.27
CA SER A 89 -0.47 -11.83 -22.33
C SER A 89 -1.86 -11.26 -22.60
N PHE A 90 -2.10 -10.04 -22.16
CA PHE A 90 -3.37 -9.36 -22.36
C PHE A 90 -3.18 -7.83 -22.30
N PHE A 91 -4.14 -7.10 -22.86
CA PHE A 91 -4.22 -5.65 -22.67
C PHE A 91 -5.08 -5.34 -21.45
N PRO A 92 -4.68 -4.39 -20.59
CA PRO A 92 -5.46 -3.95 -19.45
C PRO A 92 -6.77 -3.29 -19.90
N ASP A 93 -7.74 -3.24 -19.00
CA ASP A 93 -9.02 -2.58 -19.24
C ASP A 93 -8.91 -1.05 -19.25
N ASN A 94 -10.02 -0.36 -19.53
CA ASN A 94 -10.08 1.11 -19.56
C ASN A 94 -9.77 1.76 -18.20
N GLU A 95 -9.91 1.02 -17.10
CA GLU A 95 -9.56 1.48 -15.75
C GLU A 95 -8.06 1.29 -15.44
N LEU A 96 -7.31 0.67 -16.37
CA LEU A 96 -5.90 0.29 -16.21
C LEU A 96 -5.67 -0.53 -14.94
N ASN A 97 -6.58 -1.47 -14.65
CA ASN A 97 -6.51 -2.31 -13.47
C ASN A 97 -6.52 -3.80 -13.82
N TRP A 98 -5.34 -4.42 -13.77
CA TRP A 98 -5.15 -5.83 -14.11
C TRP A 98 -4.90 -6.74 -12.90
N HIS A 99 -5.30 -6.30 -11.71
CA HIS A 99 -5.01 -7.06 -10.49
C HIS A 99 -5.71 -8.42 -10.48
N LYS A 100 -6.93 -8.51 -11.03
CA LYS A 100 -7.71 -9.75 -11.08
C LYS A 100 -7.02 -10.79 -11.96
N GLU A 101 -6.44 -10.37 -13.05
CA GLU A 101 -5.76 -11.18 -14.06
C GLU A 101 -4.47 -11.76 -13.46
N VAL A 102 -3.66 -10.92 -12.80
CA VAL A 102 -2.41 -11.34 -12.13
C VAL A 102 -2.68 -12.36 -11.00
N THR A 103 -3.84 -12.30 -10.35
CA THR A 103 -4.19 -13.25 -9.27
C THR A 103 -4.73 -14.59 -9.76
N LYS A 104 -5.01 -14.73 -11.07
CA LYS A 104 -5.60 -15.93 -11.68
C LYS A 104 -4.63 -16.76 -12.50
N ASP A 105 -3.48 -16.18 -12.86
CA ASP A 105 -2.52 -16.76 -13.78
C ASP A 105 -1.12 -16.81 -13.14
N VAL A 106 -0.25 -17.64 -13.72
CA VAL A 106 1.10 -17.89 -13.20
C VAL A 106 2.03 -16.69 -13.48
N PRO A 107 2.69 -16.12 -12.45
CA PRO A 107 3.73 -15.10 -12.60
C PRO A 107 4.85 -15.50 -13.54
N ILE A 108 5.50 -14.54 -14.21
CA ILE A 108 6.68 -14.77 -15.06
C ILE A 108 7.70 -15.66 -14.34
N LEU A 109 8.15 -15.23 -13.16
CA LEU A 109 9.09 -15.96 -12.33
C LEU A 109 8.49 -16.22 -10.96
N VAL A 110 8.44 -17.50 -10.58
CA VAL A 110 7.88 -17.97 -9.32
C VAL A 110 8.98 -18.62 -8.51
N ILE A 111 9.10 -18.22 -7.25
CA ILE A 111 10.06 -18.77 -6.30
C ILE A 111 9.30 -19.68 -5.31
N PRO A 112 9.69 -20.97 -5.17
CA PRO A 112 9.08 -21.86 -4.20
C PRO A 112 9.42 -21.43 -2.76
N ILE A 113 8.45 -21.57 -1.85
CA ILE A 113 8.57 -21.19 -0.45
C ILE A 113 8.74 -22.48 0.37
N ASN A 114 9.99 -22.87 0.66
CA ASN A 114 10.31 -24.17 1.26
C ASN A 114 10.61 -24.08 2.75
N SER A 115 11.50 -23.16 3.16
CA SER A 115 11.90 -22.98 4.56
C SER A 115 11.48 -21.58 5.03
N TRP A 116 10.42 -21.52 5.81
CA TRP A 116 9.84 -20.27 6.27
C TRP A 116 9.21 -20.40 7.65
N LEU A 117 9.20 -19.28 8.38
CA LEU A 117 8.71 -19.20 9.75
C LEU A 117 7.39 -18.43 9.81
N LEU A 118 6.40 -18.98 10.51
CA LEU A 118 5.15 -18.31 10.84
C LEU A 118 5.10 -18.00 12.33
N VAL A 119 5.03 -16.70 12.68
CA VAL A 119 4.96 -16.22 14.07
C VAL A 119 3.61 -15.53 14.32
N TYR A 120 2.91 -15.94 15.36
CA TYR A 120 1.65 -15.31 15.78
C TYR A 120 1.40 -15.51 17.28
N PRO A 121 0.59 -14.66 17.94
CA PRO A 121 0.20 -14.85 19.33
C PRO A 121 -0.95 -15.86 19.43
N LYS A 122 -0.98 -16.67 20.48
CA LYS A 122 -1.90 -17.80 20.71
C LYS A 122 -3.37 -17.47 20.42
N ARG A 123 -3.82 -16.26 20.77
CA ARG A 123 -5.19 -15.79 20.48
C ARG A 123 -5.56 -15.72 18.98
N LEU A 124 -4.57 -15.75 18.09
CA LEU A 124 -4.73 -15.72 16.63
C LEU A 124 -4.52 -17.10 15.99
N GLN A 125 -4.46 -18.18 16.77
CA GLN A 125 -4.21 -19.53 16.26
C GLN A 125 -5.20 -19.93 15.16
N GLN A 126 -6.50 -19.62 15.32
CA GLN A 126 -7.49 -19.92 14.29
C GLN A 126 -7.24 -19.13 13.00
N VAL A 127 -6.94 -17.83 13.11
CA VAL A 127 -6.61 -16.97 11.95
C VAL A 127 -5.38 -17.49 11.22
N ALA A 128 -4.38 -17.98 11.95
CA ALA A 128 -3.17 -18.59 11.37
C ALA A 128 -3.50 -19.88 10.61
N LYS A 129 -4.35 -20.75 11.17
CA LYS A 129 -4.80 -21.98 10.50
C LYS A 129 -5.58 -21.66 9.21
N ASP A 130 -6.51 -20.71 9.28
CA ASP A 130 -7.30 -20.29 8.13
C ASP A 130 -6.44 -19.67 7.04
N LEU A 131 -5.43 -18.86 7.42
CA LEU A 131 -4.44 -18.30 6.51
C LEU A 131 -3.68 -19.41 5.77
N LEU A 132 -3.19 -20.43 6.48
CA LEU A 132 -2.46 -21.55 5.87
C LEU A 132 -3.35 -22.37 4.94
N ALA A 133 -4.60 -22.61 5.31
CA ALA A 133 -5.57 -23.28 4.44
C ALA A 133 -5.84 -22.47 3.17
N ALA A 134 -6.02 -21.16 3.29
CA ALA A 134 -6.21 -20.26 2.15
C ALA A 134 -4.95 -20.19 1.26
N MET A 135 -3.75 -20.16 1.85
CA MET A 135 -2.50 -20.18 1.08
C MET A 135 -2.40 -21.45 0.22
N ARG A 136 -2.70 -22.62 0.81
CA ARG A 136 -2.71 -23.90 0.07
C ARG A 136 -3.74 -23.92 -1.06
N SER A 137 -4.91 -23.31 -0.90
CA SER A 137 -5.92 -23.29 -1.97
C SER A 137 -5.62 -22.28 -3.07
N CYS A 138 -4.88 -21.22 -2.77
CA CYS A 138 -4.53 -20.17 -3.74
C CYS A 138 -3.25 -20.48 -4.52
N CYS A 139 -2.32 -21.25 -3.96
CA CYS A 139 -0.99 -21.39 -4.50
C CYS A 139 -0.93 -22.11 -5.86
N GLY A 140 -1.86 -23.05 -6.10
CA GLY A 140 -1.95 -23.77 -7.38
C GLY A 140 -2.23 -22.86 -8.58
N ALA A 141 -3.19 -21.94 -8.47
CA ALA A 141 -3.51 -20.98 -9.53
C ALA A 141 -2.34 -20.03 -9.85
N LEU A 142 -1.51 -19.73 -8.84
CA LEU A 142 -0.33 -18.88 -8.97
C LEU A 142 0.92 -19.66 -9.35
N GLY A 143 0.86 -20.99 -9.46
CA GLY A 143 2.03 -21.84 -9.67
C GLY A 143 3.09 -21.76 -8.55
N ILE A 144 2.73 -21.22 -7.39
CA ILE A 144 3.63 -21.08 -6.23
C ILE A 144 3.57 -22.36 -5.41
N GLN A 145 4.71 -22.98 -5.17
CA GLN A 145 4.81 -24.10 -4.23
C GLN A 145 5.04 -23.56 -2.82
N VAL A 146 4.21 -23.97 -1.87
CA VAL A 146 4.29 -23.54 -0.47
C VAL A 146 4.48 -24.76 0.41
N GLY A 147 5.69 -24.93 0.93
CA GLY A 147 6.03 -25.94 1.93
C GLY A 147 5.41 -25.64 3.30
N GLN A 148 5.47 -26.60 4.20
CA GLN A 148 4.96 -26.44 5.56
C GLN A 148 5.86 -25.48 6.36
N PRO A 149 5.30 -24.44 7.02
CA PRO A 149 6.10 -23.53 7.82
C PRO A 149 6.55 -24.17 9.13
N MET A 150 7.68 -23.68 9.64
CA MET A 150 7.94 -23.75 11.07
C MET A 150 6.98 -22.79 11.79
N VAL A 151 6.24 -23.27 12.79
CA VAL A 151 5.23 -22.48 13.49
C VAL A 151 5.70 -22.12 14.88
N GLN A 152 5.66 -20.84 15.20
CA GLN A 152 6.05 -20.29 16.49
C GLN A 152 4.89 -19.51 17.11
N GLU A 153 4.21 -20.15 18.05
CA GLU A 153 3.11 -19.56 18.80
C GLU A 153 3.66 -18.76 20.01
N LEU A 154 3.22 -17.50 20.14
CA LEU A 154 3.60 -16.62 21.24
C LEU A 154 2.50 -16.58 22.32
N TRP A 155 2.88 -16.48 23.59
CA TRP A 155 1.93 -16.39 24.70
C TRP A 155 1.22 -15.04 24.78
N ASP A 156 1.88 -13.97 24.35
CA ASP A 156 1.36 -12.60 24.35
C ASP A 156 1.68 -11.89 23.03
N ASP A 157 1.24 -10.64 22.89
CA ASP A 157 1.49 -9.79 21.72
C ASP A 157 2.46 -8.64 22.00
N ARG A 158 3.32 -8.76 23.02
CA ARG A 158 4.36 -7.76 23.34
C ARG A 158 5.47 -7.75 22.30
N THR A 159 6.04 -6.58 22.04
CA THR A 159 7.08 -6.40 21.01
C THR A 159 8.31 -7.26 21.30
N GLU A 160 8.70 -7.33 22.57
CA GLU A 160 9.83 -8.11 23.05
C GLU A 160 9.64 -9.60 22.78
N SER A 161 8.41 -10.11 22.92
CA SER A 161 8.08 -11.52 22.66
C SER A 161 8.26 -11.87 21.18
N TYR A 162 7.78 -11.02 20.26
CA TYR A 162 8.05 -11.22 18.83
C TYR A 162 9.54 -11.17 18.52
N VAL A 163 10.23 -10.11 18.96
CA VAL A 163 11.64 -9.89 18.64
C VAL A 163 12.50 -11.04 19.17
N ARG A 164 12.35 -11.44 20.43
CA ARG A 164 13.11 -12.55 21.03
C ARG A 164 12.84 -13.86 20.31
N SER A 165 11.58 -14.14 19.99
CA SER A 165 11.21 -15.40 19.34
C SER A 165 11.71 -15.48 17.90
N ILE A 166 11.64 -14.38 17.14
CA ILE A 166 12.16 -14.30 15.77
C ILE A 166 13.69 -14.40 15.80
N GLN A 167 14.35 -13.69 16.71
CA GLN A 167 15.81 -13.72 16.84
C GLN A 167 16.34 -15.11 17.20
N SER A 168 15.66 -15.81 18.10
CA SER A 168 15.98 -17.20 18.46
C SER A 168 15.88 -18.12 17.23
N ALA A 169 14.80 -18.01 16.46
CA ALA A 169 14.61 -18.82 15.25
C ALA A 169 15.64 -18.51 14.15
N LEU A 170 15.99 -17.24 13.95
CA LEU A 170 17.01 -16.82 12.99
C LEU A 170 18.44 -17.20 13.41
N GLY A 171 18.68 -17.44 14.70
CA GLY A 171 19.95 -17.93 15.22
C GLY A 171 20.15 -19.45 15.08
N SER A 172 19.14 -20.19 14.62
CA SER A 172 19.25 -21.62 14.34
C SER A 172 20.11 -21.89 13.10
N GLN A 173 20.63 -23.12 12.95
CA GLN A 173 21.50 -23.46 11.81
C GLN A 173 20.77 -23.54 10.46
N GLU A 174 19.44 -23.60 10.45
CA GLU A 174 18.66 -23.67 9.21
C GLU A 174 18.43 -22.27 8.63
N LYS A 175 18.82 -22.07 7.37
CA LYS A 175 18.66 -20.79 6.69
C LYS A 175 17.20 -20.56 6.30
N LEU A 176 16.50 -19.71 7.06
CA LEU A 176 15.14 -19.26 6.75
C LEU A 176 15.12 -18.41 5.47
N GLN A 177 14.21 -18.75 4.54
CA GLN A 177 13.97 -17.97 3.31
C GLN A 177 13.03 -16.79 3.55
N LEU A 178 12.08 -16.95 4.49
CA LEU A 178 11.01 -15.98 4.72
C LEU A 178 10.52 -16.03 6.18
N LEU A 179 10.23 -14.85 6.72
CA LEU A 179 9.46 -14.67 7.93
C LEU A 179 8.05 -14.14 7.61
N LEU A 180 7.01 -14.80 8.11
CA LEU A 180 5.63 -14.33 8.12
C LEU A 180 5.16 -14.08 9.56
N CYS A 181 4.76 -12.85 9.88
CA CYS A 181 4.23 -12.50 11.19
C CYS A 181 2.78 -12.05 11.11
N ILE A 182 1.92 -12.54 12.01
CA ILE A 182 0.55 -12.06 12.18
C ILE A 182 0.47 -11.19 13.42
N THR A 183 0.09 -9.93 13.26
CA THR A 183 -0.14 -9.00 14.38
C THR A 183 -1.64 -8.82 14.63
N PRO A 184 -2.10 -8.67 15.87
CA PRO A 184 -3.54 -8.55 16.14
C PRO A 184 -4.20 -7.24 15.69
N ARG A 185 -3.42 -6.16 15.65
CA ARG A 185 -3.86 -4.80 15.30
C ARG A 185 -2.77 -4.11 14.50
N ASN A 186 -3.09 -2.91 14.01
CA ASN A 186 -2.11 -2.02 13.40
C ASN A 186 -1.20 -1.42 14.49
N ARG A 187 -0.03 -2.03 14.69
CA ARG A 187 0.99 -1.61 15.65
C ARG A 187 2.27 -1.23 14.93
N ASP A 188 2.39 0.06 14.62
CA ASP A 188 3.53 0.59 13.85
C ASP A 188 4.86 0.38 14.58
N ASP A 189 4.86 0.43 15.91
CA ASP A 189 6.00 0.15 16.77
C ASP A 189 6.50 -1.31 16.61
N LEU A 190 5.58 -2.27 16.69
CA LEU A 190 5.87 -3.69 16.48
C LEU A 190 6.35 -3.95 15.04
N TYR A 191 5.68 -3.36 14.05
CA TYR A 191 6.08 -3.45 12.65
C TYR A 191 7.52 -2.95 12.44
N ARG A 192 7.86 -1.77 12.98
CA ARG A 192 9.22 -1.21 12.90
C ARG A 192 10.24 -2.10 13.61
N ALA A 193 9.90 -2.66 14.77
CA ALA A 193 10.80 -3.56 15.50
C ALA A 193 11.11 -4.84 14.70
N ILE A 194 10.08 -5.50 14.14
CA ILE A 194 10.24 -6.68 13.28
C ILE A 194 11.08 -6.32 12.04
N LYS A 195 10.80 -5.18 11.40
CA LYS A 195 11.54 -4.74 10.22
C LYS A 195 12.99 -4.38 10.53
N LYS A 196 13.26 -3.70 11.63
CA LYS A 196 14.62 -3.41 12.09
C LYS A 196 15.41 -4.71 12.30
N LEU A 197 14.80 -5.70 12.96
CA LEU A 197 15.42 -7.01 13.14
C LEU A 197 15.74 -7.67 11.79
N CYS A 198 14.76 -7.78 10.90
CA CYS A 198 14.88 -8.53 9.64
C CYS A 198 15.64 -7.81 8.52
N CYS A 199 15.83 -6.49 8.62
CA CYS A 199 16.51 -5.71 7.58
C CYS A 199 17.89 -5.21 8.01
N VAL A 200 18.18 -5.14 9.31
CA VAL A 200 19.44 -4.59 9.83
C VAL A 200 20.25 -5.63 10.61
N GLN A 201 19.61 -6.39 11.50
CA GLN A 201 20.33 -7.25 12.44
C GLN A 201 20.52 -8.68 11.92
N ALA A 202 19.46 -9.27 11.37
CA ALA A 202 19.44 -10.63 10.83
C ALA A 202 18.66 -10.63 9.51
N PRO A 203 19.32 -10.36 8.37
CA PRO A 203 18.67 -10.16 7.09
C PRO A 203 17.81 -11.36 6.65
N VAL A 204 16.50 -11.16 6.59
CA VAL A 204 15.54 -12.13 6.04
C VAL A 204 14.34 -11.39 5.42
N PRO A 205 13.88 -11.79 4.22
CA PRO A 205 12.62 -11.33 3.70
C PRO A 205 11.50 -11.52 4.72
N SER A 206 10.76 -10.46 5.02
CA SER A 206 9.71 -10.50 6.04
C SER A 206 8.38 -9.92 5.55
N GLN A 207 7.29 -10.58 5.90
CA GLN A 207 5.92 -10.15 5.65
C GLN A 207 5.17 -10.06 6.98
N VAL A 208 4.51 -8.92 7.21
CA VAL A 208 3.70 -8.70 8.42
C VAL A 208 2.25 -8.51 7.97
N ILE A 209 1.33 -9.26 8.58
CA ILE A 209 -0.11 -9.22 8.28
C ILE A 209 -0.86 -8.81 9.54
N ASN A 210 -1.69 -7.78 9.44
CA ASN A 210 -2.64 -7.47 10.51
C ASN A 210 -3.83 -8.44 10.42
N ALA A 211 -4.13 -9.14 11.51
CA ALA A 211 -5.24 -10.10 11.59
C ALA A 211 -6.59 -9.49 11.18
N GLN A 212 -6.82 -8.19 11.42
CA GLN A 212 -8.04 -7.49 10.97
C GLN A 212 -8.22 -7.50 9.45
N THR A 213 -7.13 -7.64 8.68
CA THR A 213 -7.19 -7.76 7.21
C THR A 213 -7.67 -9.14 6.77
N LEU A 214 -7.41 -10.17 7.58
CA LEU A 214 -7.82 -11.56 7.36
C LEU A 214 -9.22 -11.85 7.88
N MET A 215 -9.67 -11.11 8.90
CA MET A 215 -11.01 -11.24 9.48
C MET A 215 -12.10 -10.75 8.52
N GLY A 216 -13.19 -11.50 8.42
CA GLY A 216 -14.35 -11.20 7.57
C GLY A 216 -14.84 -12.42 6.80
N HIS A 217 -15.56 -12.21 5.71
CA HIS A 217 -16.06 -13.29 4.87
C HIS A 217 -14.91 -14.04 4.15
N PRO A 218 -15.04 -15.35 3.86
CA PRO A 218 -13.96 -16.16 3.27
C PRO A 218 -13.38 -15.61 1.96
N GLY A 219 -14.20 -14.97 1.12
CA GLY A 219 -13.75 -14.34 -0.13
C GLY A 219 -12.74 -13.20 0.08
N LYS A 220 -12.87 -12.43 1.17
CA LYS A 220 -11.92 -11.37 1.53
C LYS A 220 -10.56 -11.95 1.89
N MET A 221 -10.56 -12.99 2.74
CA MET A 221 -9.33 -13.68 3.13
C MET A 221 -8.60 -14.26 1.92
N ARG A 222 -9.32 -14.89 0.97
CA ARG A 222 -8.74 -15.39 -0.27
C ARG A 222 -8.03 -14.29 -1.08
N SER A 223 -8.69 -13.14 -1.28
CA SER A 223 -8.11 -12.00 -2.01
C SER A 223 -6.85 -11.45 -1.30
N VAL A 224 -6.88 -11.35 0.03
CA VAL A 224 -5.71 -10.92 0.82
C VAL A 224 -4.57 -11.92 0.69
N VAL A 225 -4.86 -13.22 0.78
CA VAL A 225 -3.87 -14.29 0.64
C VAL A 225 -3.21 -14.29 -0.73
N GLN A 226 -3.97 -14.11 -1.82
CA GLN A 226 -3.40 -14.01 -3.17
C GLN A 226 -2.42 -12.83 -3.26
N LYS A 227 -2.79 -11.66 -2.73
CA LYS A 227 -1.90 -10.48 -2.67
C LYS A 227 -0.65 -10.76 -1.84
N VAL A 228 -0.80 -11.43 -0.70
CA VAL A 228 0.32 -11.80 0.18
C VAL A 228 1.27 -12.76 -0.53
N LEU A 229 0.76 -13.79 -1.22
CA LEU A 229 1.57 -14.74 -1.97
C LEU A 229 2.37 -14.06 -3.09
N LEU A 230 1.72 -13.17 -3.86
CA LEU A 230 2.39 -12.38 -4.90
C LEU A 230 3.46 -11.45 -4.29
N GLN A 231 3.17 -10.80 -3.17
CA GLN A 231 4.14 -9.95 -2.47
C GLN A 231 5.34 -10.74 -1.93
N ILE A 232 5.09 -11.94 -1.38
CA ILE A 232 6.15 -12.85 -0.94
C ILE A 232 7.01 -13.27 -2.13
N ASN A 233 6.40 -13.63 -3.26
CA ASN A 233 7.12 -13.99 -4.47
C ASN A 233 8.09 -12.88 -4.90
N CYS A 234 7.63 -11.61 -4.95
CA CYS A 234 8.51 -10.47 -5.24
C CYS A 234 9.66 -10.34 -4.24
N LYS A 235 9.40 -10.53 -2.94
CA LYS A 235 10.41 -10.42 -1.89
C LYS A 235 11.49 -11.50 -1.98
N LEU A 236 11.17 -12.63 -2.61
CA LEU A 236 12.09 -13.72 -2.86
C LEU A 236 12.79 -13.60 -4.22
N GLY A 237 12.54 -12.52 -4.97
CA GLY A 237 13.14 -12.27 -6.29
C GLY A 237 12.30 -12.73 -7.49
N GLY A 238 11.05 -13.15 -7.26
CA GLY A 238 10.10 -13.48 -8.31
C GLY A 238 9.62 -12.25 -9.10
N GLN A 239 9.07 -12.49 -10.28
CA GLN A 239 8.58 -11.47 -11.21
C GLN A 239 7.12 -11.77 -11.53
N LEU A 240 6.24 -10.81 -11.27
CA LEU A 240 4.79 -11.03 -11.41
C LEU A 240 4.36 -10.96 -12.87
N TRP A 241 4.70 -9.85 -13.51
CA TRP A 241 4.32 -9.52 -14.88
C TRP A 241 5.40 -8.61 -15.47
N GLY A 242 5.35 -8.41 -16.78
CA GLY A 242 6.24 -7.52 -17.51
C GLY A 242 5.52 -6.79 -18.63
N VAL A 243 6.22 -5.84 -19.23
CA VAL A 243 5.82 -5.16 -20.48
C VAL A 243 6.98 -5.30 -21.47
N ASP A 244 6.68 -5.14 -22.75
CA ASP A 244 7.70 -5.17 -23.79
C ASP A 244 8.48 -3.84 -23.76
N ILE A 245 9.75 -3.87 -23.34
CA ILE A 245 10.64 -2.72 -23.42
C ILE A 245 11.56 -2.95 -24.62
N PRO A 246 11.38 -2.24 -25.75
CA PRO A 246 12.28 -2.39 -26.88
C PRO A 246 13.69 -1.94 -26.47
N LEU A 247 14.69 -2.77 -26.81
CA LEU A 247 16.12 -2.42 -26.71
C LEU A 247 16.51 -1.44 -27.83
#